data_AF-A0A397ULW7-F1
#
_entry.id   AF-A0A397ULW7-F1
#
_cell.length_a   1.000
_cell.length_b   1.000
_cell.length_c   1.000
_cell.angle_alpha   90.00
_cell.angle_beta   90.00
_cell.angle_gamma   90.00
#
_symmetry.space_group_name_H-M   'P 1'
#
loop_
_entity.id
_entity.type
_entity.pdbx_description
1 polymer ?
#
loop_
_entity_poly.entity_id
_entity_poly.type
_entity_poly.pdbx_seq_one_letter_code
_entity_poly.pdbx_strand_id
1 'polypeptide(L)'
;MPKPENRHFTPKTYFKSNPLLKFLENLDIRELWTSVSYTNRNDTIPFWLKLAEKGLNGAFESKSTFKGLCEIMMQIAQREDHNKGVQNFNYSEDITNFMAVLSSLSPRAYEFFRTNLAGQSLRNIRLLRKKSEEHILDTSICLENMARFKRLADSMNYNGPVIAMTDNTKLRPRLGYSASLGCIVGSTFSLNQARVNDYNEVNTVIQNMVANKAIAKQVRLYLLQIPLPKFPPVVIGLIPNNGNETSAQILKMHEEVLEIARQLSIHIVSVGSDGAISEFNAQKHLMAKNTGLTKSFNDPLYNVNFTCPIFPGVGPVIRVSDSLHARKSARNALFSGARLLTLGHYTATYIQILDLCEQADSVLYRKDVINCDRQDDGASYRLFCSSFLNQVMNPDTSENIRYGLFIYLFVIGELIDAYQNRTISHLERARMVMMAYFFLTIWKSYIRSVALNNPNYVSLEKNFLATQTFNILISLAESLILLIVSYRDYYNSYPLLPWLHGSEGCEHFFGLCRQINNDFTFSDLLYMVPKVSYMYKAYMTGKLNEVIKDKTSGVGKNNSILFILYEIKF
;
A
#
# COMPACT_ATOMS: atom_id res chain seq x y z
N MET A 1 4.66 56.04 16.28
CA MET A 1 4.02 55.20 15.25
C MET A 1 2.55 55.54 15.15
N PRO A 2 1.89 55.42 13.98
CA PRO A 2 0.45 55.63 13.84
C PRO A 2 -0.34 54.62 14.68
N LYS A 3 -1.53 55.05 15.16
CA LYS A 3 -2.51 54.16 15.80
C LYS A 3 -2.84 52.96 14.89
N PRO A 4 -3.13 51.76 15.42
CA PRO A 4 -3.33 50.54 14.63
C PRO A 4 -4.31 50.74 13.45
N GLU A 5 -5.39 51.46 13.73
CA GLU A 5 -6.49 51.81 12.81
C GLU A 5 -6.01 52.61 11.58
N ASN A 6 -4.92 53.36 11.70
CA ASN A 6 -4.43 54.30 10.68
C ASN A 6 -3.22 53.76 9.88
N ARG A 7 -2.74 52.55 10.19
CA ARG A 7 -1.53 51.98 9.56
C ARG A 7 -1.73 51.66 8.07
N HIS A 8 -2.96 51.35 7.63
CA HIS A 8 -3.26 51.08 6.22
C HIS A 8 -3.13 52.33 5.32
N PHE A 9 -3.26 53.54 5.89
CA PHE A 9 -3.11 54.81 5.16
C PHE A 9 -1.67 55.34 5.15
N THR A 10 -0.73 54.61 5.74
CA THR A 10 0.67 55.05 5.84
C THR A 10 1.47 54.53 4.63
N PRO A 11 2.15 55.39 3.85
CA PRO A 11 2.93 54.97 2.69
C PRO A 11 4.05 53.96 3.06
N LYS A 12 4.17 52.87 2.28
CA LYS A 12 5.16 51.78 2.52
C LYS A 12 6.62 52.25 2.56
N THR A 13 6.92 53.41 1.98
CA THR A 13 8.23 54.07 2.04
C THR A 13 8.68 54.38 3.47
N TYR A 14 7.76 54.78 4.36
CA TYR A 14 8.08 55.05 5.77
C TYR A 14 8.43 53.78 6.57
N PHE A 15 7.95 52.60 6.14
CA PHE A 15 8.37 51.32 6.72
C PHE A 15 9.76 50.91 6.24
N LYS A 16 10.08 51.08 4.95
CA LYS A 16 11.43 50.81 4.41
C LYS A 16 12.51 51.73 4.96
N SER A 17 12.16 52.97 5.32
CA SER A 17 13.09 53.95 5.91
C SER A 17 13.02 54.01 7.45
N ASN A 18 12.34 53.06 8.10
CA ASN A 18 12.20 53.07 9.56
C ASN A 18 13.56 52.76 10.22
N PRO A 19 14.10 53.67 11.06
CA PRO A 19 15.39 53.45 11.73
C PRO A 19 15.45 52.15 12.53
N LEU A 20 14.32 51.69 13.09
CA LEU A 20 14.22 50.44 13.84
C LEU A 20 14.53 49.19 13.02
N LEU A 21 14.26 49.19 11.71
CA LEU A 21 14.59 48.05 10.84
C LEU A 21 16.11 47.95 10.61
N LYS A 22 16.81 49.08 10.49
CA LYS A 22 18.29 49.13 10.45
C LYS A 22 18.93 48.68 11.77
N PHE A 23 18.29 48.96 12.91
CA PHE A 23 18.78 48.52 14.21
C PHE A 23 18.56 47.02 14.47
N LEU A 24 17.51 46.42 13.89
CA LEU A 24 17.24 44.98 13.99
C LEU A 24 18.19 44.11 13.15
N GLU A 25 18.92 44.71 12.21
CA GLU A 25 19.99 44.05 11.43
C GLU A 25 21.33 44.01 12.20
N ASN A 26 21.47 44.78 13.28
CA ASN A 26 22.72 44.92 14.02
C ASN A 26 22.78 43.92 15.20
N LEU A 27 23.69 42.95 15.10
CA LEU A 27 23.84 41.82 16.04
C LEU A 27 24.12 42.28 17.48
N ASP A 28 24.95 43.31 17.64
CA ASP A 28 25.43 43.79 18.95
C ASP A 28 24.31 44.49 19.74
N ILE A 29 23.40 45.19 19.04
CA ILE A 29 22.26 45.89 19.66
C ILE A 29 21.15 44.90 20.05
N ARG A 30 21.00 43.81 19.29
CA ARG A 30 20.17 42.67 19.68
C ARG A 30 20.70 42.01 20.94
N GLU A 31 22.00 41.70 20.99
CA GLU A 31 22.64 41.09 22.16
C GLU A 31 22.49 41.97 23.40
N LEU A 32 22.72 43.29 23.27
CA LEU A 32 22.54 44.25 24.36
C LEU A 32 21.09 44.28 24.87
N TRP A 33 20.09 44.30 24.00
CA TRP A 33 18.68 44.31 24.41
C TRP A 33 18.23 42.98 25.04
N THR A 34 18.71 41.83 24.52
CA THR A 34 18.52 40.54 25.19
C THR A 34 19.19 40.52 26.56
N SER A 35 20.39 41.08 26.71
CA SER A 35 21.11 41.12 28.00
C SER A 35 20.40 41.97 29.05
N VAL A 36 19.73 43.05 28.64
CA VAL A 36 18.95 43.95 29.51
C VAL A 36 17.57 43.37 29.87
N SER A 37 16.99 42.48 29.05
CA SER A 37 15.71 41.80 29.35
C SER A 37 15.86 40.54 30.21
N TYR A 38 17.08 40.01 30.39
CA TYR A 38 17.33 38.89 31.31
C TYR A 38 17.15 39.25 32.80
N THR A 39 17.04 40.53 33.17
CA THR A 39 16.87 40.95 34.57
C THR A 39 15.42 40.88 35.07
N ASN A 40 14.43 40.66 34.21
CA ASN A 40 13.04 40.44 34.61
C ASN A 40 12.67 38.96 34.48
N ARG A 41 12.46 38.28 35.63
CA ARG A 41 12.21 36.83 35.73
C ARG A 41 10.92 36.32 35.06
N ASN A 42 10.17 37.16 34.32
CA ASN A 42 8.93 36.82 33.62
C ASN A 42 8.97 37.13 32.10
N ASP A 43 10.12 37.46 31.53
CA ASP A 43 10.18 38.06 30.19
C ASP A 43 9.91 37.06 29.05
N THR A 44 8.75 37.20 28.42
CA THR A 44 8.32 36.51 27.17
C THR A 44 8.93 37.14 25.91
N ILE A 45 9.49 38.36 26.02
CA ILE A 45 10.05 39.14 24.91
C ILE A 45 11.31 38.49 24.29
N PRO A 46 12.30 37.99 25.08
CA PRO A 46 13.46 37.27 24.55
C PRO A 46 13.10 36.02 23.75
N PHE A 47 12.01 35.33 24.11
CA PHE A 47 11.54 34.15 23.37
C PHE A 47 11.10 34.52 21.95
N TRP A 48 10.21 35.50 21.81
CA TRP A 48 9.67 35.90 20.50
C TRP A 48 10.73 36.51 19.59
N LEU A 49 11.69 37.26 20.15
CA LEU A 49 12.82 37.80 19.39
C LEU A 49 13.73 36.69 18.85
N LYS A 50 14.09 35.70 19.68
CA LYS A 50 14.85 34.52 19.24
C LYS A 50 14.10 33.70 18.21
N LEU A 51 12.79 33.51 18.40
CA LEU A 51 11.95 32.78 17.44
C LEU A 51 11.92 33.50 16.08
N ALA A 52 11.75 34.83 16.07
CA ALA A 52 11.75 35.64 14.86
C ALA A 52 13.12 35.61 14.17
N GLU A 53 14.22 35.74 14.92
CA GLU A 53 15.57 35.63 14.38
C GLU A 53 15.82 34.26 13.71
N LYS A 54 15.46 33.16 14.39
CA LYS A 54 15.57 31.82 13.81
C LYS A 54 14.69 31.65 12.57
N GLY A 55 13.48 32.21 12.59
CA GLY A 55 12.59 32.23 11.44
C GLY A 55 13.17 32.97 10.23
N LEU A 56 13.70 34.18 10.45
CA LEU A 56 14.34 34.99 9.41
C LEU A 56 15.60 34.32 8.82
N ASN A 57 16.34 33.58 9.66
CA ASN A 57 17.50 32.79 9.24
C ASN A 57 17.10 31.46 8.56
N GLY A 58 15.81 31.23 8.28
CA GLY A 58 15.33 30.06 7.55
C GLY A 58 15.27 28.77 8.36
N ALA A 59 15.42 28.82 9.69
CA ALA A 59 15.49 27.61 10.53
C ALA A 59 14.24 26.72 10.47
N PHE A 60 13.09 27.28 10.04
CA PHE A 60 11.80 26.59 9.96
C PHE A 60 11.30 26.39 8.53
N GLU A 61 12.12 26.64 7.50
CA GLU A 61 11.65 26.59 6.11
C GLU A 61 11.19 25.17 5.71
N SER A 62 11.84 24.14 6.25
CA SER A 62 11.43 22.74 6.07
C SER A 62 10.21 22.32 6.93
N LYS A 63 9.73 23.18 7.83
CA LYS A 63 8.65 22.89 8.79
C LYS A 63 7.34 23.56 8.37
N SER A 64 6.84 23.20 7.18
CA SER A 64 5.67 23.84 6.57
C SER A 64 4.40 23.77 7.42
N THR A 65 4.18 22.69 8.17
CA THR A 65 3.05 22.56 9.11
C THR A 65 3.15 23.55 10.27
N PHE A 66 4.36 23.80 10.81
CA PHE A 66 4.57 24.80 11.86
C PHE A 66 4.33 26.21 11.33
N LYS A 67 4.84 26.53 10.13
CA LYS A 67 4.58 27.80 9.46
C LYS A 67 3.09 28.04 9.26
N GLY A 68 2.36 27.03 8.77
CA GLY A 68 0.90 27.08 8.64
C GLY A 68 0.16 27.27 9.97
N LEU A 69 0.65 26.68 11.06
CA LEU A 69 0.10 26.92 12.40
C LEU A 69 0.32 28.38 12.85
N CYS A 70 1.54 28.90 12.70
CA CYS A 70 1.86 30.30 13.02
C CYS A 70 1.00 31.27 12.20
N GLU A 71 0.79 31.01 10.92
CA GLU A 71 -0.10 31.80 10.05
C GLU A 71 -1.54 31.85 10.57
N ILE A 72 -2.07 30.72 11.06
CA ILE A 72 -3.41 30.68 11.66
C ILE A 72 -3.44 31.49 12.97
N MET A 73 -2.44 31.32 13.83
CA MET A 73 -2.38 32.06 15.10
C MET A 73 -2.25 33.57 14.87
N MET A 74 -1.46 34.00 13.87
CA MET A 74 -1.38 35.41 13.47
C MET A 74 -2.71 35.93 12.94
N GLN A 75 -3.44 35.14 12.13
CA GLN A 75 -4.77 35.54 11.67
C GLN A 75 -5.76 35.71 12.82
N ILE A 76 -5.70 34.84 13.85
CA ILE A 76 -6.55 34.96 15.05
C ILE A 76 -6.24 36.26 15.79
N ALA A 77 -4.97 36.50 16.13
CA ALA A 77 -4.54 37.71 16.83
C ALA A 77 -4.92 38.99 16.06
N GLN A 78 -4.69 39.01 14.74
CA GLN A 78 -5.09 40.14 13.90
C GLN A 78 -6.60 40.39 13.93
N ARG A 79 -7.44 39.36 14.03
CA ARG A 79 -8.89 39.56 14.11
C ARG A 79 -9.34 40.06 15.47
N GLU A 80 -8.73 39.56 16.53
CA GLU A 80 -8.95 40.04 17.89
C GLU A 80 -8.57 41.53 18.01
N ASP A 81 -7.43 41.94 17.45
CA ASP A 81 -6.99 43.35 17.40
C ASP A 81 -8.01 44.27 16.69
N HIS A 82 -8.78 43.74 15.74
CA HIS A 82 -9.82 44.47 15.02
C HIS A 82 -11.23 44.23 15.56
N ASN A 83 -11.39 43.58 16.73
CA ASN A 83 -12.67 43.19 17.33
C ASN A 83 -13.59 42.41 16.37
N LYS A 84 -13.00 41.59 15.48
CA LYS A 84 -13.73 40.78 14.50
C LYS A 84 -13.86 39.34 15.00
N GLY A 85 -14.96 38.70 14.63
CA GLY A 85 -15.19 37.28 14.94
C GLY A 85 -14.14 36.34 14.33
N VAL A 86 -13.86 35.26 15.07
CA VAL A 86 -12.85 34.21 14.82
C VAL A 86 -13.42 33.15 13.84
N GLN A 87 -13.89 33.59 12.66
CA GLN A 87 -14.55 32.73 11.65
C GLN A 87 -13.86 32.82 10.28
N ASN A 88 -14.02 31.86 9.36
CA ASN A 88 -13.48 31.95 7.98
C ASN A 88 -11.98 32.26 7.88
N PHE A 89 -11.15 31.46 8.56
CA PHE A 89 -9.69 31.53 8.39
C PHE A 89 -9.24 30.84 7.12
N ASN A 90 -8.13 31.32 6.56
CA ASN A 90 -7.42 30.65 5.49
C ASN A 90 -6.44 29.65 6.08
N TYR A 91 -6.55 28.40 5.63
CA TYR A 91 -5.67 27.32 6.04
C TYR A 91 -4.82 26.92 4.85
N SER A 92 -3.50 26.81 5.03
CA SER A 92 -2.63 26.22 4.01
C SER A 92 -2.94 24.74 3.82
N GLU A 93 -2.52 24.18 2.69
CA GLU A 93 -2.75 22.77 2.39
C GLU A 93 -2.03 21.86 3.40
N ASP A 94 -0.79 22.21 3.77
CA ASP A 94 0.03 21.45 4.71
C ASP A 94 -0.60 21.29 6.10
N ILE A 95 -1.11 22.39 6.66
CA ILE A 95 -1.77 22.34 7.98
C ILE A 95 -3.14 21.67 7.89
N THR A 96 -3.86 21.85 6.77
CA THR A 96 -5.12 21.15 6.52
C THR A 96 -4.92 19.64 6.46
N ASN A 97 -3.92 19.17 5.71
CA ASN A 97 -3.55 17.76 5.62
C ASN A 97 -3.12 17.20 6.98
N PHE A 98 -2.31 17.94 7.74
CA PHE A 98 -1.91 17.54 9.10
C PHE A 98 -3.13 17.37 10.03
N MET A 99 -4.03 18.35 10.07
CA MET A 99 -5.25 18.31 10.89
C MET A 99 -6.19 17.18 10.43
N ALA A 100 -6.30 16.95 9.11
CA ALA A 100 -7.06 15.85 8.55
C ALA A 100 -6.49 14.49 8.96
N VAL A 101 -5.17 14.33 9.06
CA VAL A 101 -4.58 13.08 9.53
C VAL A 101 -4.70 12.92 11.04
N LEU A 102 -4.40 13.95 11.82
CA LEU A 102 -4.51 13.92 13.28
C LEU A 102 -5.94 13.57 13.74
N SER A 103 -6.94 14.17 13.09
CA SER A 103 -8.35 13.86 13.37
C SER A 103 -8.80 12.48 12.88
N SER A 104 -8.12 11.88 11.90
CA SER A 104 -8.36 10.49 11.50
C SER A 104 -7.77 9.48 12.48
N LEU A 105 -6.59 9.78 13.02
CA LEU A 105 -5.92 8.93 14.03
C LEU A 105 -6.65 8.96 15.37
N SER A 106 -7.01 10.16 15.85
CA SER A 106 -7.75 10.32 17.09
C SER A 106 -8.52 11.65 17.09
N PRO A 107 -9.84 11.63 16.90
CA PRO A 107 -10.68 12.83 17.02
C PRO A 107 -10.53 13.51 18.38
N ARG A 108 -10.32 12.72 19.46
CA ARG A 108 -10.14 13.25 20.82
C ARG A 108 -8.80 13.96 20.98
N ALA A 109 -7.72 13.39 20.46
CA ALA A 109 -6.42 14.05 20.46
C ALA A 109 -6.45 15.32 19.60
N TYR A 110 -7.16 15.28 18.47
CA TYR A 110 -7.35 16.46 17.63
C TYR A 110 -8.13 17.58 18.33
N GLU A 111 -9.22 17.29 19.04
CA GLU A 111 -9.94 18.32 19.80
C GLU A 111 -9.09 18.89 20.94
N PHE A 112 -8.28 18.05 21.60
CA PHE A 112 -7.30 18.55 22.58
C PHE A 112 -6.27 19.50 21.91
N PHE A 113 -5.72 19.09 20.76
CA PHE A 113 -4.82 19.94 19.96
C PHE A 113 -5.49 21.26 19.58
N ARG A 114 -6.71 21.22 19.04
CA ARG A 114 -7.47 22.39 18.59
C ARG A 114 -7.81 23.35 19.73
N THR A 115 -8.07 22.82 20.93
CA THR A 115 -8.42 23.63 22.12
C THR A 115 -7.20 24.40 22.66
N ASN A 116 -6.01 23.81 22.58
CA ASN A 116 -4.78 24.44 23.07
C ASN A 116 -4.07 25.30 22.02
N LEU A 117 -4.33 25.06 20.74
CA LEU A 117 -3.75 25.78 19.62
C LEU A 117 -4.87 26.38 18.77
N ALA A 118 -4.75 26.29 17.45
CA ALA A 118 -5.76 26.69 16.51
C ALA A 118 -5.98 25.58 15.49
N GLY A 119 -7.19 25.50 14.95
CA GLY A 119 -7.48 24.53 13.91
C GLY A 119 -8.93 24.50 13.44
N GLN A 120 -9.13 23.80 12.34
CA GLN A 120 -10.45 23.62 11.73
C GLN A 120 -11.38 22.84 12.66
N SER A 121 -12.66 23.15 12.66
CA SER A 121 -13.63 22.29 13.34
C SER A 121 -13.69 20.91 12.67
N LEU A 122 -14.01 19.86 13.44
CA LEU A 122 -14.25 18.53 12.87
C LEU A 122 -15.32 18.54 11.78
N ARG A 123 -16.31 19.45 11.89
CA ARG A 123 -17.33 19.66 10.86
C ARG A 123 -16.71 20.15 9.55
N ASN A 124 -15.80 21.12 9.60
CA ASN A 124 -15.12 21.64 8.41
C ASN A 124 -14.24 20.55 7.77
N ILE A 125 -13.46 19.81 8.55
CA ILE A 125 -12.66 18.69 8.03
C ILE A 125 -13.53 17.64 7.34
N ARG A 126 -14.71 17.31 7.90
CA ARG A 126 -15.67 16.39 7.25
C ARG A 126 -16.20 16.95 5.93
N LEU A 127 -16.48 18.26 5.86
CA LEU A 127 -16.91 18.92 4.63
C LEU A 127 -15.82 18.92 3.56
N LEU A 128 -14.56 19.17 3.93
CA LEU A 128 -13.41 19.08 3.02
C LEU A 128 -13.27 17.68 2.45
N ARG A 129 -13.38 16.64 3.29
CA ARG A 129 -13.38 15.24 2.82
C ARG A 129 -14.54 14.94 1.89
N LYS A 130 -15.73 15.45 2.16
CA LYS A 130 -16.91 15.25 1.29
C LYS A 130 -16.73 15.95 -0.08
N LYS A 131 -16.07 17.11 -0.10
CA LYS A 131 -15.76 17.85 -1.32
C LYS A 131 -14.54 17.33 -2.07
N SER A 132 -13.70 16.52 -1.42
CA SER A 132 -12.52 15.97 -2.06
C SER A 132 -12.89 14.96 -3.14
N GLU A 133 -12.11 14.91 -4.22
CA GLU A 133 -12.28 13.94 -5.30
C GLU A 133 -12.14 12.48 -4.82
N GLU A 134 -11.53 12.27 -3.64
CA GLU A 134 -11.39 10.97 -2.99
C GLU A 134 -12.72 10.39 -2.47
N HIS A 135 -13.79 11.19 -2.41
CA HIS A 135 -15.10 10.71 -1.96
C HIS A 135 -15.77 9.83 -3.03
N ILE A 136 -16.12 8.60 -2.65
CA ILE A 136 -16.78 7.64 -3.53
C ILE A 136 -18.28 7.92 -3.61
N LEU A 137 -18.76 8.19 -4.82
CA LEU A 137 -20.19 8.38 -5.14
C LEU A 137 -20.83 7.15 -5.80
N ASP A 138 -20.02 6.18 -6.21
CA ASP A 138 -20.45 4.89 -6.73
C ASP A 138 -19.44 3.84 -6.29
N THR A 139 -19.89 2.75 -5.67
CA THR A 139 -19.00 1.72 -5.15
C THR A 139 -18.60 0.69 -6.22
N SER A 140 -19.28 0.67 -7.37
CA SER A 140 -18.96 -0.22 -8.49
C SER A 140 -17.73 0.25 -9.26
N ILE A 141 -17.26 -0.59 -10.19
CA ILE A 141 -16.24 -0.22 -11.15
C ILE A 141 -16.93 0.57 -12.26
N CYS A 142 -16.80 1.89 -12.23
CA CYS A 142 -17.53 2.77 -13.16
C CYS A 142 -16.62 3.85 -13.77
N LEU A 143 -17.12 4.44 -14.87
CA LEU A 143 -16.39 5.45 -15.64
C LEU A 143 -15.93 6.62 -14.77
N GLU A 144 -16.81 7.16 -13.90
CA GLU A 144 -16.46 8.29 -13.04
C GLU A 144 -15.32 7.94 -12.07
N ASN A 145 -15.36 6.75 -11.47
CA ASN A 145 -14.32 6.33 -10.53
C ASN A 145 -12.93 6.26 -11.20
N MET A 146 -12.87 5.77 -12.43
CA MET A 146 -11.63 5.73 -13.22
C MET A 146 -11.26 7.09 -13.80
N ALA A 147 -12.23 7.93 -14.16
CA ALA A 147 -12.01 9.29 -14.65
C ALA A 147 -11.37 10.18 -13.58
N ARG A 148 -11.65 9.95 -12.29
CA ARG A 148 -10.92 10.59 -11.18
C ARG A 148 -9.43 10.25 -11.20
N PHE A 149 -9.09 8.98 -11.40
CA PHE A 149 -7.69 8.58 -11.56
C PHE A 149 -7.07 9.21 -12.82
N LYS A 150 -7.80 9.25 -13.95
CA LYS A 150 -7.32 9.90 -15.18
C LYS A 150 -7.05 11.40 -14.98
N ARG A 151 -7.95 12.13 -14.31
CA ARG A 151 -7.75 13.55 -13.97
C ARG A 151 -6.49 13.76 -13.12
N LEU A 152 -6.26 12.87 -12.14
CA LEU A 152 -5.05 12.89 -11.34
C LEU A 152 -3.80 12.71 -12.22
N ALA A 153 -3.78 11.69 -13.08
CA ALA A 153 -2.67 11.43 -14.00
C ALA A 153 -2.43 12.61 -14.95
N ASP A 154 -3.49 13.19 -15.52
CA ASP A 154 -3.43 14.33 -16.44
C ASP A 154 -2.92 15.60 -15.77
N SER A 155 -3.30 15.85 -14.53
CA SER A 155 -2.78 16.99 -13.75
C SER A 155 -1.27 16.94 -13.57
N MET A 156 -0.68 15.74 -13.69
CA MET A 156 0.75 15.48 -13.58
C MET A 156 1.41 15.27 -14.94
N ASN A 157 0.65 15.41 -16.03
CA ASN A 157 1.08 15.12 -17.40
C ASN A 157 1.62 13.68 -17.57
N TYR A 158 1.05 12.73 -16.82
CA TYR A 158 1.47 11.33 -16.81
C TYR A 158 0.68 10.52 -17.83
N ASN A 159 1.39 9.87 -18.77
CA ASN A 159 0.81 8.97 -19.77
C ASN A 159 1.52 7.61 -19.79
N GLY A 160 2.07 7.20 -18.65
CA GLY A 160 2.84 5.96 -18.51
C GLY A 160 1.99 4.75 -18.12
N PRO A 161 2.65 3.63 -17.78
CA PRO A 161 1.97 2.42 -17.33
C PRO A 161 1.21 2.63 -16.02
N VAL A 162 0.13 1.89 -15.81
CA VAL A 162 -0.71 1.91 -14.60
C VAL A 162 -0.91 0.50 -14.10
N ILE A 163 -0.88 0.32 -12.78
CA ILE A 163 -1.11 -0.98 -12.15
C ILE A 163 -2.54 -1.00 -11.61
N ALA A 164 -3.27 -2.05 -11.93
CA ALA A 164 -4.49 -2.42 -11.23
C ALA A 164 -4.15 -3.49 -10.18
N MET A 165 -4.77 -3.41 -9.01
CA MET A 165 -4.62 -4.41 -7.96
C MET A 165 -5.95 -4.66 -7.28
N THR A 166 -6.17 -5.91 -6.87
CA THR A 166 -7.39 -6.32 -6.18
C THR A 166 -7.09 -7.28 -5.05
N ASP A 167 -7.90 -7.19 -4.01
CA ASP A 167 -7.88 -8.10 -2.86
C ASP A 167 -9.25 -8.05 -2.16
N ASN A 168 -9.54 -9.09 -1.37
CA ASN A 168 -10.74 -9.23 -0.58
C ASN A 168 -10.44 -9.14 0.92
N THR A 169 -11.21 -8.32 1.63
CA THR A 169 -11.15 -8.29 3.10
C THR A 169 -12.48 -8.69 3.72
N LYS A 170 -12.41 -9.30 4.91
CA LYS A 170 -13.57 -9.49 5.78
C LYS A 170 -14.12 -8.16 6.28
N LEU A 171 -15.44 -8.11 6.39
CA LEU A 171 -16.23 -7.04 6.98
C LEU A 171 -16.97 -7.56 8.22
N ARG A 172 -17.31 -6.65 9.13
CA ARG A 172 -18.37 -6.89 10.09
C ARG A 172 -19.72 -6.85 9.36
N PRO A 173 -20.49 -7.97 9.29
CA PRO A 173 -21.74 -8.00 8.55
C PRO A 173 -22.77 -7.06 9.19
N ARG A 174 -23.16 -6.01 8.46
CA ARG A 174 -24.15 -5.03 8.92
C ARG A 174 -24.67 -4.20 7.75
N LEU A 175 -25.98 -4.01 7.72
CA LEU A 175 -26.62 -3.04 6.82
C LEU A 175 -26.55 -1.64 7.43
N GLY A 176 -26.30 -0.64 6.60
CA GLY A 176 -26.39 0.77 6.96
C GLY A 176 -27.05 1.58 5.85
N TYR A 177 -27.43 2.81 6.12
CA TYR A 177 -27.91 3.73 5.10
C TYR A 177 -26.83 4.75 4.76
N SER A 178 -26.55 4.92 3.47
CA SER A 178 -25.62 5.93 2.99
C SER A 178 -26.39 7.11 2.40
N ALA A 179 -26.40 8.24 3.10
CA ALA A 179 -27.04 9.46 2.61
C ALA A 179 -26.32 10.04 1.37
N SER A 180 -25.03 9.75 1.17
CA SER A 180 -24.32 10.18 -0.05
C SER A 180 -24.70 9.36 -1.27
N LEU A 181 -25.05 8.08 -1.09
CA LEU A 181 -25.45 7.17 -2.18
C LEU A 181 -26.98 7.08 -2.34
N GLY A 182 -27.76 7.51 -1.33
CA GLY A 182 -29.22 7.40 -1.32
C GLY A 182 -29.72 5.95 -1.25
N CYS A 183 -28.94 5.05 -0.66
CA CYS A 183 -29.24 3.61 -0.67
C CYS A 183 -28.83 2.93 0.65
N ILE A 184 -29.40 1.74 0.88
CA ILE A 184 -28.90 0.82 1.88
C ILE A 184 -27.58 0.22 1.37
N VAL A 185 -26.59 0.09 2.25
CA VAL A 185 -25.25 -0.40 1.93
C VAL A 185 -24.85 -1.52 2.87
N GLY A 186 -23.80 -2.27 2.52
CA GLY A 186 -23.39 -3.46 3.26
C GLY A 186 -24.13 -4.73 2.85
N SER A 187 -24.77 -4.72 1.69
CA SER A 187 -25.31 -5.90 1.03
C SER A 187 -24.64 -6.14 -0.32
N THR A 188 -24.81 -7.34 -0.87
CA THR A 188 -24.34 -7.72 -2.22
C THR A 188 -25.26 -7.24 -3.34
N PHE A 189 -26.30 -6.46 -3.02
CA PHE A 189 -27.20 -5.89 -4.01
C PHE A 189 -26.52 -4.73 -4.73
N SER A 190 -26.88 -4.52 -5.99
CA SER A 190 -26.46 -3.32 -6.72
C SER A 190 -27.03 -2.06 -6.07
N LEU A 191 -26.39 -0.91 -6.30
CA LEU A 191 -26.86 0.38 -5.77
C LEU A 191 -28.31 0.67 -6.15
N ASN A 192 -28.73 0.29 -7.36
CA ASN A 192 -30.10 0.47 -7.83
C ASN A 192 -31.10 -0.42 -7.08
N GLN A 193 -30.75 -1.68 -6.82
CA GLN A 193 -31.59 -2.60 -6.04
C GLN A 193 -31.69 -2.20 -4.56
N ALA A 194 -30.66 -1.51 -4.05
CA ALA A 194 -30.58 -1.06 -2.67
C ALA A 194 -31.08 0.38 -2.46
N ARG A 195 -31.47 1.06 -3.53
CA ARG A 195 -31.92 2.45 -3.52
C ARG A 195 -33.23 2.57 -2.74
N VAL A 196 -33.35 3.64 -1.97
CA VAL A 196 -34.53 3.95 -1.18
C VAL A 196 -34.95 5.36 -1.56
N ASN A 197 -36.14 5.51 -2.13
CA ASN A 197 -36.67 6.83 -2.49
C ASN A 197 -37.61 7.37 -1.40
N ASP A 198 -38.34 6.49 -0.71
CA ASP A 198 -39.20 6.81 0.42
C ASP A 198 -38.79 6.01 1.68
N TYR A 199 -38.93 6.63 2.85
CA TYR A 199 -38.68 6.01 4.15
C TYR A 199 -39.48 4.71 4.35
N ASN A 200 -40.70 4.65 3.80
CA ASN A 200 -41.55 3.46 3.89
C ASN A 200 -40.97 2.24 3.15
N GLU A 201 -40.14 2.46 2.11
CA GLU A 201 -39.51 1.39 1.33
C GLU A 201 -38.33 0.73 2.08
N VAL A 202 -37.76 1.42 3.08
CA VAL A 202 -36.56 0.96 3.81
C VAL A 202 -36.77 -0.45 4.35
N ASN A 203 -37.89 -0.70 5.03
CA ASN A 203 -38.18 -1.99 5.63
C ASN A 203 -38.34 -3.09 4.57
N THR A 204 -39.01 -2.80 3.46
CA THR A 204 -39.20 -3.74 2.36
C THR A 204 -37.87 -4.11 1.70
N VAL A 205 -37.01 -3.12 1.44
CA VAL A 205 -35.68 -3.35 0.86
C VAL A 205 -34.80 -4.17 1.82
N ILE A 206 -34.80 -3.86 3.12
CA ILE A 206 -34.06 -4.63 4.13
C ILE A 206 -34.58 -6.07 4.20
N GLN A 207 -35.89 -6.28 4.28
CA GLN A 207 -36.49 -7.61 4.32
C GLN A 207 -36.12 -8.44 3.09
N ASN A 208 -36.13 -7.83 1.90
CA ASN A 208 -35.70 -8.47 0.66
C ASN A 208 -34.22 -8.89 0.72
N MET A 209 -33.33 -8.03 1.23
CA MET A 209 -31.91 -8.37 1.39
C MET A 209 -31.70 -9.51 2.40
N VAL A 210 -32.44 -9.52 3.51
CA VAL A 210 -32.36 -10.58 4.52
C VAL A 210 -32.86 -11.91 3.94
N ALA A 211 -34.00 -11.89 3.22
CA ALA A 211 -34.57 -13.07 2.57
C ALA A 211 -33.59 -13.70 1.56
N ASN A 212 -32.86 -12.87 0.81
CA ASN A 212 -31.86 -13.32 -0.17
C ASN A 212 -30.46 -13.60 0.44
N LYS A 213 -30.30 -13.54 1.77
CA LYS A 213 -29.00 -13.69 2.46
C LYS A 213 -27.91 -12.77 1.89
N ALA A 214 -28.31 -11.55 1.51
CA ALA A 214 -27.48 -10.61 0.78
C ALA A 214 -26.59 -9.74 1.68
N ILE A 215 -26.60 -9.90 3.01
CA ILE A 215 -25.73 -9.13 3.89
C ILE A 215 -24.27 -9.52 3.64
N ALA A 216 -23.47 -8.55 3.20
CA ALA A 216 -22.10 -8.78 2.79
C ALA A 216 -21.21 -9.14 3.98
N LYS A 217 -20.33 -10.12 3.77
CA LYS A 217 -19.34 -10.58 4.76
C LYS A 217 -17.92 -10.15 4.39
N GLN A 218 -17.72 -9.76 3.14
CA GLN A 218 -16.45 -9.36 2.58
C GLN A 218 -16.66 -8.22 1.59
N VAL A 219 -15.57 -7.57 1.20
CA VAL A 219 -15.55 -6.56 0.15
C VAL A 219 -14.30 -6.72 -0.69
N ARG A 220 -14.48 -6.69 -2.00
CA ARG A 220 -13.40 -6.63 -2.98
C ARG A 220 -13.03 -5.19 -3.22
N LEU A 221 -11.77 -4.89 -3.00
CA LEU A 221 -11.17 -3.61 -3.33
C LEU A 221 -10.55 -3.69 -4.71
N TYR A 222 -10.72 -2.63 -5.50
CA TYR A 222 -9.92 -2.36 -6.68
C TYR A 222 -9.21 -1.02 -6.52
N LEU A 223 -7.89 -1.03 -6.70
CA LEU A 223 -7.05 0.16 -6.71
C LEU A 223 -6.38 0.31 -8.08
N LEU A 224 -6.18 1.56 -8.50
CA LEU A 224 -5.23 1.92 -9.54
C LEU A 224 -4.07 2.69 -8.92
N GLN A 225 -2.86 2.43 -9.40
CA GLN A 225 -1.66 3.11 -8.95
C GLN A 225 -0.71 3.41 -10.11
N ILE A 226 -0.14 4.61 -10.10
CA ILE A 226 1.03 4.95 -10.92
C ILE A 226 2.22 4.20 -10.30
N PRO A 227 2.94 3.34 -11.05
CA PRO A 227 4.01 2.47 -10.57
C PRO A 227 5.32 3.21 -10.25
N LEU A 228 5.21 4.34 -9.55
CA LEU A 228 6.31 5.21 -9.17
C LEU A 228 6.22 5.54 -7.66
N PRO A 229 7.35 5.84 -7.01
CA PRO A 229 7.36 6.21 -5.60
C PRO A 229 6.52 7.47 -5.36
N LYS A 230 5.93 7.58 -4.16
CA LYS A 230 5.15 8.73 -3.68
C LYS A 230 3.78 8.96 -4.33
N PHE A 231 3.36 8.13 -5.30
CA PHE A 231 2.01 8.18 -5.83
C PHE A 231 1.07 7.29 -5.00
N PRO A 232 -0.02 7.84 -4.44
CA PRO A 232 -0.99 7.05 -3.70
C PRO A 232 -1.83 6.17 -4.63
N PRO A 233 -2.23 4.97 -4.19
CA PRO A 233 -3.24 4.21 -4.89
C PRO A 233 -4.61 4.89 -4.76
N VAL A 234 -5.40 4.84 -5.83
CA VAL A 234 -6.75 5.42 -5.90
C VAL A 234 -7.77 4.30 -5.93
N VAL A 235 -8.78 4.40 -5.07
CA VAL A 235 -9.89 3.43 -5.02
C VAL A 235 -10.81 3.64 -6.21
N ILE A 236 -10.93 2.63 -7.05
CA ILE A 236 -11.84 2.63 -8.22
C ILE A 236 -13.06 1.72 -8.05
N GLY A 237 -13.05 0.82 -7.06
CA GLY A 237 -14.16 -0.07 -6.79
C GLY A 237 -14.12 -0.65 -5.37
N LEU A 238 -15.29 -0.79 -4.77
CA LEU A 238 -15.57 -1.43 -3.49
C LEU A 238 -16.79 -2.33 -3.66
N ILE A 239 -16.57 -3.59 -4.05
CA ILE A 239 -17.65 -4.53 -4.37
C ILE A 239 -17.96 -5.41 -3.16
N PRO A 240 -19.07 -5.18 -2.43
CA PRO A 240 -19.46 -6.04 -1.31
C PRO A 240 -19.84 -7.44 -1.80
N ASN A 241 -19.34 -8.47 -1.13
CA ASN A 241 -19.57 -9.86 -1.50
C ASN A 241 -19.64 -10.78 -0.25
N ASN A 242 -19.85 -12.08 -0.51
CA ASN A 242 -19.98 -13.12 0.52
C ASN A 242 -18.78 -14.07 0.59
N GLY A 243 -17.67 -13.75 -0.08
CA GLY A 243 -16.45 -14.58 -0.13
C GLY A 243 -16.57 -15.84 -0.98
N ASN A 244 -17.60 -15.93 -1.83
CA ASN A 244 -17.86 -17.04 -2.75
C ASN A 244 -17.77 -16.61 -4.23
N GLU A 245 -17.03 -15.54 -4.51
CA GLU A 245 -16.82 -15.05 -5.87
C GLU A 245 -16.10 -16.10 -6.71
N THR A 246 -16.69 -16.41 -7.86
CA THR A 246 -16.13 -17.34 -8.84
C THR A 246 -15.06 -16.66 -9.68
N SER A 247 -14.15 -17.45 -10.27
CA SER A 247 -13.15 -16.92 -11.22
C SER A 247 -13.79 -16.18 -12.40
N ALA A 248 -14.97 -16.61 -12.87
CA ALA A 248 -15.71 -15.95 -13.95
C ALA A 248 -16.24 -14.57 -13.56
N GLN A 249 -16.73 -14.42 -12.31
CA GLN A 249 -17.17 -13.12 -11.80
C GLN A 249 -15.98 -12.15 -11.64
N ILE A 250 -14.84 -12.64 -11.16
CA ILE A 250 -13.62 -11.84 -11.03
C ILE A 250 -13.07 -11.43 -12.40
N LEU A 251 -13.06 -12.35 -13.37
CA LEU A 251 -12.65 -12.05 -14.75
C LEU A 251 -13.52 -10.95 -15.35
N LYS A 252 -14.85 -11.00 -15.16
CA LYS A 252 -15.76 -9.95 -15.65
C LYS A 252 -15.42 -8.57 -15.06
N MET A 253 -15.03 -8.52 -13.77
CA MET A 253 -14.57 -7.27 -13.15
C MET A 253 -13.26 -6.76 -13.77
N HIS A 254 -12.30 -7.65 -14.06
CA HIS A 254 -11.08 -7.26 -14.78
C HIS A 254 -11.38 -6.71 -16.19
N GLU A 255 -12.30 -7.34 -16.92
CA GLU A 255 -12.73 -6.87 -18.24
C GLU A 255 -13.39 -5.49 -18.19
N GLU A 256 -14.22 -5.24 -17.19
CA GLU A 256 -14.85 -3.93 -16.97
C GLU A 256 -13.81 -2.84 -16.69
N VAL A 257 -12.80 -3.13 -15.86
CA VAL A 257 -11.67 -2.21 -15.64
C VAL A 257 -10.92 -1.92 -16.94
N LEU A 258 -10.61 -2.94 -17.74
CA LEU A 258 -9.87 -2.78 -19.00
C LEU A 258 -10.68 -2.03 -20.07
N GLU A 259 -11.99 -2.26 -20.15
CA GLU A 259 -12.86 -1.57 -21.10
C GLU A 259 -13.00 -0.08 -20.76
N ILE A 260 -13.18 0.26 -19.48
CA ILE A 260 -13.20 1.66 -19.04
C ILE A 260 -11.81 2.30 -19.21
N ALA A 261 -10.74 1.56 -18.92
CA ALA A 261 -9.37 2.02 -19.16
C ALA A 261 -9.14 2.37 -20.62
N ARG A 262 -9.62 1.55 -21.55
CA ARG A 262 -9.57 1.81 -23.00
C ARG A 262 -10.29 3.11 -23.36
N GLN A 263 -11.48 3.33 -22.83
CA GLN A 263 -12.26 4.56 -23.09
C GLN A 263 -11.55 5.82 -22.60
N LEU A 264 -10.87 5.71 -21.45
CA LEU A 264 -10.12 6.82 -20.84
C LEU A 264 -8.66 6.90 -21.27
N SER A 265 -8.19 6.03 -22.17
CA SER A 265 -6.77 5.92 -22.56
C SER A 265 -5.83 5.74 -21.35
N ILE A 266 -6.21 4.87 -20.42
CA ILE A 266 -5.38 4.48 -19.27
C ILE A 266 -4.63 3.19 -19.63
N HIS A 267 -3.30 3.25 -19.56
CA HIS A 267 -2.41 2.14 -19.93
C HIS A 267 -2.21 1.14 -18.80
N ILE A 268 -3.20 0.28 -18.53
CA ILE A 268 -3.07 -0.78 -17.51
C ILE A 268 -2.06 -1.82 -17.99
N VAL A 269 -0.93 -1.94 -17.29
CA VAL A 269 0.15 -2.89 -17.64
C VAL A 269 0.06 -4.20 -16.85
N SER A 270 -0.51 -4.17 -15.64
CA SER A 270 -0.64 -5.38 -14.84
C SER A 270 -1.83 -5.38 -13.90
N VAL A 271 -2.27 -6.59 -13.55
CA VAL A 271 -3.31 -6.85 -12.55
C VAL A 271 -2.73 -7.70 -11.42
N GLY A 272 -2.48 -7.08 -10.27
CA GLY A 272 -1.96 -7.71 -9.05
C GLY A 272 -3.04 -8.33 -8.17
N SER A 273 -2.79 -9.51 -7.60
CA SER A 273 -3.71 -10.21 -6.69
C SER A 273 -3.00 -11.18 -5.74
N ASP A 274 -3.66 -11.61 -4.66
CA ASP A 274 -3.08 -12.41 -3.55
C ASP A 274 -2.75 -13.87 -3.95
N GLY A 275 -3.31 -14.35 -5.06
CA GLY A 275 -3.11 -15.72 -5.55
C GLY A 275 -4.10 -16.75 -4.99
N ALA A 276 -5.21 -16.33 -4.37
CA ALA A 276 -6.34 -17.19 -4.07
C ALA A 276 -6.82 -17.92 -5.35
N ILE A 277 -7.31 -19.15 -5.21
CA ILE A 277 -7.58 -20.03 -6.36
C ILE A 277 -8.50 -19.37 -7.39
N SER A 278 -9.58 -18.71 -6.95
CA SER A 278 -10.52 -18.03 -7.84
C SER A 278 -9.87 -16.85 -8.57
N GLU A 279 -9.03 -16.07 -7.89
CA GLU A 279 -8.31 -14.93 -8.47
C GLU A 279 -7.23 -15.38 -9.45
N PHE A 280 -6.41 -16.36 -9.05
CA PHE A 280 -5.37 -16.92 -9.91
C PHE A 280 -5.95 -17.50 -11.20
N ASN A 281 -7.10 -18.19 -11.10
CA ASN A 281 -7.79 -18.71 -12.28
C ASN A 281 -8.37 -17.57 -13.13
N ALA A 282 -8.93 -16.51 -12.54
CA ALA A 282 -9.39 -15.34 -13.27
C ALA A 282 -8.24 -14.67 -14.05
N GLN A 283 -7.10 -14.47 -13.40
CA GLN A 283 -5.87 -13.98 -14.03
C GLN A 283 -5.38 -14.89 -15.17
N LYS A 284 -5.44 -16.22 -14.99
CA LYS A 284 -5.08 -17.18 -16.04
C LYS A 284 -6.02 -17.06 -17.25
N HIS A 285 -7.32 -16.92 -17.03
CA HIS A 285 -8.28 -16.71 -18.10
C HIS A 285 -8.08 -15.37 -18.80
N LEU A 286 -7.74 -14.32 -18.05
CA LEU A 286 -7.40 -13.01 -18.59
C LEU A 286 -6.19 -13.10 -19.54
N MET A 287 -5.13 -13.80 -19.12
CA MET A 287 -3.92 -14.02 -19.95
C MET A 287 -4.18 -14.85 -21.20
N ALA A 288 -5.20 -15.71 -21.18
CA ALA A 288 -5.57 -16.56 -22.31
C ALA A 288 -6.57 -15.88 -23.29
N LYS A 289 -6.98 -14.64 -23.02
CA LYS A 289 -7.89 -13.89 -23.91
C LYS A 289 -7.28 -13.72 -25.30
N ASN A 290 -8.06 -14.06 -26.31
CA ASN A 290 -7.71 -13.74 -27.69
C ASN A 290 -8.09 -12.29 -27.99
N THR A 291 -7.09 -11.40 -28.03
CA THR A 291 -7.25 -10.01 -28.44
C THR A 291 -6.76 -9.74 -29.87
N GLY A 292 -6.34 -10.79 -30.60
CA GLY A 292 -5.70 -10.69 -31.92
C GLY A 292 -4.23 -10.23 -31.89
N LEU A 293 -3.76 -9.69 -30.75
CA LEU A 293 -2.39 -9.21 -30.56
C LEU A 293 -1.80 -9.79 -29.28
N THR A 294 -0.59 -10.33 -29.36
CA THR A 294 0.12 -10.87 -28.20
C THR A 294 1.53 -10.33 -28.13
N LYS A 295 2.02 -10.13 -26.90
CA LYS A 295 3.43 -9.92 -26.65
C LYS A 295 4.02 -11.21 -26.14
N SER A 296 5.15 -11.62 -26.73
CA SER A 296 5.82 -12.86 -26.36
C SER A 296 7.29 -12.63 -25.99
N PHE A 297 7.78 -13.51 -25.13
CA PHE A 297 9.19 -13.82 -24.95
C PHE A 297 9.36 -15.28 -25.36
N ASN A 298 10.15 -15.52 -26.40
CA ASN A 298 10.37 -16.83 -26.98
C ASN A 298 11.87 -17.16 -26.98
N ASP A 299 12.21 -18.30 -26.41
CA ASP A 299 13.51 -18.93 -26.53
C ASP A 299 13.31 -20.37 -27.04
N PRO A 300 13.53 -20.62 -28.34
CA PRO A 300 13.36 -21.95 -28.93
C PRO A 300 14.35 -22.98 -28.40
N LEU A 301 15.55 -22.57 -27.98
CA LEU A 301 16.61 -23.48 -27.53
C LEU A 301 16.17 -24.23 -26.26
N TYR A 302 15.49 -23.51 -25.36
CA TYR A 302 15.01 -24.06 -24.10
C TYR A 302 13.51 -24.29 -24.07
N ASN A 303 12.83 -24.18 -25.22
CA ASN A 303 11.38 -24.31 -25.36
C ASN A 303 10.59 -23.40 -24.40
N VAL A 304 11.08 -22.17 -24.21
CA VAL A 304 10.42 -21.16 -23.39
C VAL A 304 9.54 -20.32 -24.28
N ASN A 305 8.26 -20.23 -23.95
CA ASN A 305 7.31 -19.36 -24.63
C ASN A 305 6.37 -18.72 -23.61
N PHE A 306 6.69 -17.49 -23.21
CA PHE A 306 5.83 -16.69 -22.34
C PHE A 306 5.07 -15.69 -23.18
N THR A 307 3.77 -15.57 -22.94
CA THR A 307 2.91 -14.67 -23.73
C THR A 307 1.96 -13.90 -22.83
N CYS A 308 1.73 -12.62 -23.14
CA CYS A 308 0.61 -11.84 -22.60
C CYS A 308 -0.23 -11.24 -23.73
N PRO A 309 -1.54 -11.06 -23.52
CA PRO A 309 -2.42 -10.39 -24.47
C PRO A 309 -2.13 -8.89 -24.52
N ILE A 310 -2.25 -8.30 -25.71
CA ILE A 310 -2.26 -6.86 -25.90
C ILE A 310 -3.70 -6.43 -26.15
N PHE A 311 -4.25 -5.61 -25.27
CA PHE A 311 -5.59 -5.07 -25.38
C PHE A 311 -5.56 -3.77 -26.21
N PRO A 312 -6.33 -3.67 -27.31
CA PRO A 312 -6.38 -2.45 -28.13
C PRO A 312 -6.76 -1.22 -27.30
N GLY A 313 -5.97 -0.15 -27.38
CA GLY A 313 -6.18 1.09 -26.63
C GLY A 313 -5.77 1.05 -25.15
N VAL A 314 -5.31 -0.09 -24.64
CA VAL A 314 -4.77 -0.24 -23.28
C VAL A 314 -3.28 -0.58 -23.31
N GLY A 315 -2.90 -1.63 -24.04
CA GLY A 315 -1.52 -2.13 -24.11
C GLY A 315 -1.38 -3.58 -23.64
N PRO A 316 -0.14 -4.06 -23.42
CA PRO A 316 0.10 -5.40 -22.86
C PRO A 316 -0.37 -5.46 -21.40
N VAL A 317 -1.13 -6.50 -21.05
CA VAL A 317 -1.63 -6.71 -19.68
C VAL A 317 -1.05 -8.00 -19.11
N ILE A 318 -0.31 -7.89 -18.01
CA ILE A 318 0.38 -9.01 -17.36
C ILE A 318 -0.31 -9.32 -16.02
N ARG A 319 -0.64 -10.59 -15.77
CA ARG A 319 -1.05 -11.05 -14.44
C ARG A 319 0.13 -10.99 -13.48
N VAL A 320 -0.08 -10.61 -12.22
CA VAL A 320 0.97 -10.68 -11.20
C VAL A 320 0.36 -11.23 -9.92
N SER A 321 0.99 -12.26 -9.37
CA SER A 321 0.65 -12.78 -8.04
C SER A 321 1.51 -12.09 -6.98
N ASP A 322 1.02 -12.01 -5.76
CA ASP A 322 1.77 -11.43 -4.66
C ASP A 322 3.00 -12.29 -4.29
N SER A 323 4.19 -11.71 -4.49
CA SER A 323 5.46 -12.39 -4.19
C SER A 323 5.66 -12.67 -2.69
N LEU A 324 5.17 -11.82 -1.80
CA LEU A 324 5.27 -12.05 -0.34
C LEU A 324 4.32 -13.18 0.07
N HIS A 325 3.13 -13.26 -0.54
CA HIS A 325 2.23 -14.40 -0.35
C HIS A 325 2.82 -15.70 -0.90
N ALA A 326 3.50 -15.64 -2.05
CA ALA A 326 4.22 -16.79 -2.61
C ALA A 326 5.32 -17.29 -1.67
N ARG A 327 6.08 -16.38 -1.04
CA ARG A 327 7.08 -16.73 -0.02
C ARG A 327 6.45 -17.48 1.16
N LYS A 328 5.33 -16.97 1.68
CA LYS A 328 4.55 -17.64 2.75
C LYS A 328 4.09 -19.03 2.33
N SER A 329 3.56 -19.17 1.11
CA SER A 329 3.13 -20.45 0.56
C SER A 329 4.27 -21.44 0.41
N ALA A 330 5.44 -20.99 -0.05
CA ALA A 330 6.63 -21.81 -0.19
C ALA A 330 7.21 -22.24 1.16
N ARG A 331 7.21 -21.36 2.17
CA ARG A 331 7.51 -21.76 3.56
C ARG A 331 6.53 -22.84 4.00
N ASN A 332 5.22 -22.58 3.91
CA ASN A 332 4.20 -23.47 4.43
C ASN A 332 4.27 -24.87 3.79
N ALA A 333 4.81 -25.01 2.58
CA ALA A 333 5.09 -26.30 1.96
C ALA A 333 6.06 -27.17 2.79
N LEU A 334 7.12 -26.58 3.36
CA LEU A 334 8.09 -27.25 4.23
C LEU A 334 7.50 -27.66 5.58
N PHE A 335 6.55 -26.85 6.09
CA PHE A 335 5.95 -26.99 7.42
C PHE A 335 4.68 -27.85 7.44
N SER A 336 4.15 -28.23 6.28
CA SER A 336 2.85 -28.91 6.20
C SER A 336 2.86 -30.33 6.78
N GLY A 337 4.01 -31.01 6.78
CA GLY A 337 4.14 -32.42 7.14
C GLY A 337 3.43 -33.41 6.20
N ALA A 338 2.60 -32.91 5.28
CA ALA A 338 1.80 -33.72 4.36
C ALA A 338 2.60 -34.21 3.13
N ARG A 339 3.75 -33.59 2.87
CA ARG A 339 4.57 -33.81 1.67
C ARG A 339 6.04 -33.87 2.04
N LEU A 340 6.78 -34.78 1.42
CA LEU A 340 8.23 -34.91 1.51
C LEU A 340 8.88 -34.29 0.27
N LEU A 341 9.31 -33.03 0.33
CA LEU A 341 9.94 -32.41 -0.82
C LEU A 341 11.26 -33.11 -1.14
N THR A 342 11.31 -33.78 -2.29
CA THR A 342 12.44 -34.63 -2.70
C THR A 342 13.23 -33.93 -3.80
N LEU A 343 14.54 -33.70 -3.62
CA LEU A 343 15.42 -33.01 -4.54
C LEU A 343 16.60 -33.91 -4.90
N GLY A 344 16.48 -34.72 -5.95
CA GLY A 344 17.49 -35.73 -6.29
C GLY A 344 17.58 -36.77 -5.18
N HIS A 345 18.77 -36.89 -4.57
CA HIS A 345 19.05 -37.74 -3.41
C HIS A 345 18.79 -37.06 -2.06
N TYR A 346 18.41 -35.77 -2.06
CA TYR A 346 18.23 -34.97 -0.86
C TYR A 346 16.74 -34.66 -0.62
N THR A 347 16.45 -34.11 0.56
CA THR A 347 15.11 -33.68 0.93
C THR A 347 15.13 -32.28 1.55
N ALA A 348 13.99 -31.60 1.49
CA ALA A 348 13.73 -30.37 2.22
C ALA A 348 12.54 -30.58 3.15
N THR A 349 12.77 -30.49 4.46
CA THR A 349 11.83 -30.93 5.49
C THR A 349 11.82 -29.99 6.69
N TYR A 350 10.72 -30.02 7.43
CA TYR A 350 10.57 -29.31 8.70
C TYR A 350 11.63 -29.73 9.74
N ILE A 351 11.99 -31.02 9.82
CA ILE A 351 12.92 -31.50 10.86
C ILE A 351 14.31 -30.86 10.73
N GLN A 352 14.82 -30.71 9.50
CA GLN A 352 16.09 -30.01 9.25
C GLN A 352 16.06 -28.55 9.75
N ILE A 353 14.90 -27.87 9.63
CA ILE A 353 14.71 -26.49 10.09
C ILE A 353 14.61 -26.45 11.62
N LEU A 354 13.91 -27.42 12.22
CA LEU A 354 13.79 -27.53 13.67
C LEU A 354 15.16 -27.73 14.31
N ASP A 355 15.97 -28.66 13.78
CA ASP A 355 17.31 -28.93 14.28
C ASP A 355 18.20 -27.68 14.24
N LEU A 356 18.13 -26.91 13.14
CA LEU A 356 18.85 -25.63 13.00
C LEU A 356 18.33 -24.56 13.97
N CYS A 357 17.03 -24.55 14.25
CA CYS A 357 16.41 -23.60 15.17
C CYS A 357 16.79 -23.83 16.63
N GLU A 358 17.16 -25.07 17.00
CA GLU A 358 17.57 -25.44 18.36
C GLU A 358 19.06 -25.17 18.64
N GLN A 359 19.83 -24.79 17.62
CA GLN A 359 21.23 -24.38 17.79
C GLN A 359 21.35 -23.05 18.54
N ALA A 360 22.42 -22.90 19.31
CA ALA A 360 22.65 -21.71 20.14
C ALA A 360 22.83 -20.43 19.31
N ASP A 361 23.32 -20.55 18.08
CA ASP A 361 23.57 -19.48 17.10
C ASP A 361 22.47 -19.38 16.03
N SER A 362 21.28 -19.95 16.30
CA SER A 362 20.17 -19.94 15.34
C SER A 362 19.77 -18.53 14.91
N VAL A 363 19.68 -18.34 13.58
CA VAL A 363 19.12 -17.13 12.97
C VAL A 363 17.59 -17.06 13.16
N LEU A 364 16.93 -18.21 13.26
CA LEU A 364 15.50 -18.31 13.48
C LEU A 364 15.16 -18.23 14.96
N TYR A 365 14.07 -17.52 15.27
CA TYR A 365 13.48 -17.62 16.60
C TYR A 365 12.67 -18.90 16.74
N ARG A 366 12.59 -19.44 17.95
CA ARG A 366 11.76 -20.62 18.24
C ARG A 366 10.31 -20.47 17.76
N LYS A 367 9.74 -19.26 17.86
CA LYS A 367 8.38 -18.92 17.40
C LYS A 367 8.22 -18.89 15.87
N ASP A 368 9.33 -18.78 15.13
CA ASP A 368 9.33 -18.80 13.66
C ASP A 368 9.14 -20.22 13.13
N VAL A 369 9.40 -21.21 13.98
CA VAL A 369 9.35 -22.63 13.63
C VAL A 369 8.22 -23.35 14.37
N ILE A 370 8.18 -23.23 15.70
CA ILE A 370 7.19 -23.89 16.56
C ILE A 370 5.98 -22.97 16.77
N ASN A 371 4.79 -23.48 16.48
CA ASN A 371 3.53 -22.72 16.56
C ASN A 371 3.55 -21.41 15.75
N CYS A 372 4.31 -21.42 14.64
CA CYS A 372 4.45 -20.26 13.78
C CYS A 372 3.10 -19.84 13.18
N ASP A 373 2.82 -18.54 13.21
CA ASP A 373 1.69 -17.98 12.48
C ASP A 373 1.95 -18.11 10.96
N ARG A 374 1.04 -18.83 10.27
CA ARG A 374 1.12 -19.06 8.82
C ARG A 374 1.06 -17.77 8.00
N GLN A 375 0.64 -16.66 8.60
CA GLN A 375 0.58 -15.33 7.99
C GLN A 375 1.73 -14.40 8.42
N ASP A 376 2.67 -14.83 9.26
CA ASP A 376 3.81 -14.01 9.67
C ASP A 376 4.84 -13.87 8.53
N ASP A 377 4.83 -12.69 7.89
CA ASP A 377 5.77 -12.32 6.84
C ASP A 377 7.22 -12.26 7.35
N GLY A 378 7.45 -11.85 8.59
CA GLY A 378 8.77 -11.71 9.19
C GLY A 378 9.43 -13.07 9.44
N ALA A 379 8.67 -14.04 9.93
CA ALA A 379 9.15 -15.42 10.06
C ALA A 379 9.47 -16.03 8.68
N SER A 380 8.64 -15.75 7.66
CA SER A 380 8.94 -16.19 6.29
C SER A 380 10.21 -15.53 5.74
N TYR A 381 10.41 -14.23 5.99
CA TYR A 381 11.59 -13.49 5.55
C TYR A 381 12.87 -14.06 6.15
N ARG A 382 12.91 -14.29 7.47
CA ARG A 382 14.08 -14.88 8.15
C ARG A 382 14.42 -16.27 7.61
N LEU A 383 13.44 -17.09 7.25
CA LEU A 383 13.68 -18.42 6.69
C LEU A 383 14.39 -18.37 5.32
N PHE A 384 14.10 -17.36 4.49
CA PHE A 384 14.71 -17.24 3.17
C PHE A 384 15.92 -16.28 3.15
N CYS A 385 16.33 -15.75 4.31
CA CYS A 385 17.42 -14.77 4.36
C CYS A 385 18.81 -15.42 4.20
N SER A 386 19.76 -14.63 3.70
CA SER A 386 21.14 -15.06 3.49
C SER A 386 21.82 -15.59 4.76
N SER A 387 21.55 -14.98 5.92
CA SER A 387 22.10 -15.45 7.20
C SER A 387 21.65 -16.87 7.53
N PHE A 388 20.36 -17.21 7.29
CA PHE A 388 19.88 -18.56 7.53
C PHE A 388 20.41 -19.54 6.47
N LEU A 389 20.54 -19.13 5.21
CA LEU A 389 21.19 -19.94 4.17
C LEU A 389 22.64 -20.31 4.54
N ASN A 390 23.39 -19.38 5.11
CA ASN A 390 24.74 -19.65 5.62
C ASN A 390 24.72 -20.67 6.78
N GLN A 391 23.75 -20.56 7.69
CA GLN A 391 23.58 -21.52 8.79
C GLN A 391 23.24 -22.93 8.27
N VAL A 392 22.39 -23.03 7.24
CA VAL A 392 22.04 -24.31 6.59
C VAL A 392 23.27 -25.01 6.02
N MET A 393 24.23 -24.24 5.52
CA MET A 393 25.47 -24.72 4.88
C MET A 393 26.66 -24.87 5.83
N ASN A 394 26.49 -24.65 7.15
CA ASN A 394 27.61 -24.69 8.09
C ASN A 394 28.25 -26.11 8.12
N PRO A 395 29.54 -26.24 7.74
CA PRO A 395 30.24 -27.52 7.60
C PRO A 395 30.38 -28.31 8.92
N ASP A 396 30.25 -27.65 10.08
CA ASP A 396 30.37 -28.31 11.39
C ASP A 396 29.21 -29.28 11.73
N THR A 397 28.21 -29.40 10.84
CA THR A 397 27.05 -30.29 11.01
C THR A 397 26.84 -31.20 9.79
N SER A 398 27.14 -32.49 9.95
CA SER A 398 26.89 -33.61 9.01
C SER A 398 26.54 -33.20 7.56
N GLU A 399 27.58 -32.96 6.76
CA GLU A 399 27.63 -32.16 5.52
C GLU A 399 26.71 -32.54 4.34
N ASN A 400 25.89 -33.60 4.39
CA ASN A 400 25.16 -34.08 3.20
C ASN A 400 23.63 -34.00 3.29
N ILE A 401 23.02 -33.88 4.48
CA ILE A 401 21.56 -34.02 4.59
C ILE A 401 20.81 -32.75 4.14
N ARG A 402 21.47 -31.59 4.11
CA ARG A 402 20.80 -30.27 4.00
C ARG A 402 20.89 -29.59 2.63
N TYR A 403 21.58 -30.17 1.64
CA TYR A 403 21.68 -29.57 0.30
C TYR A 403 20.32 -29.37 -0.36
N GLY A 404 19.39 -30.33 -0.20
CA GLY A 404 18.02 -30.19 -0.71
C GLY A 404 17.30 -28.99 -0.10
N LEU A 405 17.46 -28.76 1.20
CA LEU A 405 16.90 -27.60 1.89
C LEU A 405 17.55 -26.30 1.40
N PHE A 406 18.88 -26.25 1.30
CA PHE A 406 19.59 -25.07 0.80
C PHE A 406 19.15 -24.68 -0.60
N ILE A 407 19.15 -25.62 -1.55
CA ILE A 407 18.75 -25.37 -2.95
C ILE A 407 17.32 -24.84 -3.01
N TYR A 408 16.41 -25.47 -2.25
CA TYR A 408 15.03 -25.01 -2.19
C TYR A 408 14.91 -23.58 -1.66
N LEU A 409 15.56 -23.27 -0.54
CA LEU A 409 15.50 -21.95 0.07
C LEU A 409 16.17 -20.89 -0.82
N PHE A 410 17.33 -21.20 -1.39
CA PHE A 410 18.07 -20.30 -2.27
C PHE A 410 17.25 -19.95 -3.52
N VAL A 411 16.78 -20.95 -4.28
CA VAL A 411 16.09 -20.70 -5.56
C VAL A 411 14.77 -19.94 -5.34
N ILE A 412 14.00 -20.32 -4.31
CA ILE A 412 12.76 -19.62 -4.01
C ILE A 412 13.04 -18.22 -3.43
N GLY A 413 14.03 -18.07 -2.57
CA GLY A 413 14.44 -16.77 -2.02
C GLY A 413 14.82 -15.79 -3.13
N GLU A 414 15.67 -16.22 -4.07
CA GLU A 414 16.08 -15.44 -5.24
C GLU A 414 14.89 -15.02 -6.11
N LEU A 415 13.91 -15.91 -6.33
CA LEU A 415 12.68 -15.56 -7.06
C LEU A 415 11.91 -14.42 -6.37
N ILE A 416 11.84 -14.43 -5.04
CA ILE A 416 11.14 -13.38 -4.28
C ILE A 416 11.97 -12.08 -4.27
N ASP A 417 13.28 -12.17 -4.08
CA ASP A 417 14.18 -11.01 -4.09
C ASP A 417 14.23 -10.33 -5.45
N ALA A 418 14.06 -11.09 -6.55
CA ALA A 418 13.91 -10.53 -7.89
C ALA A 418 12.70 -9.60 -8.01
N TYR A 419 11.69 -9.72 -7.14
CA TYR A 419 10.59 -8.76 -7.02
C TYR A 419 10.86 -7.68 -5.99
N GLN A 420 11.30 -8.07 -4.79
CA GLN A 420 11.26 -7.23 -3.59
C GLN A 420 12.50 -6.38 -3.38
N ASN A 421 13.68 -6.88 -3.76
CA ASN A 421 14.92 -6.13 -3.56
C ASN A 421 14.90 -4.88 -4.45
N ARG A 422 15.31 -3.73 -3.92
CA ARG A 422 15.24 -2.42 -4.62
C ARG A 422 16.52 -2.06 -5.39
N THR A 423 17.59 -2.83 -5.19
CA THR A 423 18.93 -2.51 -5.70
C THR A 423 19.36 -3.38 -6.89
N ILE A 424 18.68 -4.51 -7.11
CA ILE A 424 19.04 -5.47 -8.17
C ILE A 424 18.64 -4.92 -9.56
N SER A 425 19.56 -5.05 -10.52
CA SER A 425 19.33 -4.67 -11.92
C SER A 425 18.30 -5.57 -12.62
N HIS A 426 17.65 -5.07 -13.68
CA HIS A 426 16.70 -5.88 -14.45
C HIS A 426 17.32 -7.12 -15.11
N LEU A 427 18.59 -7.03 -15.53
CA LEU A 427 19.30 -8.18 -16.10
C LEU A 427 19.47 -9.29 -15.05
N GLU A 428 19.87 -8.93 -13.84
CA GLU A 428 20.06 -9.92 -12.78
C GLU A 428 18.71 -10.50 -12.33
N ARG A 429 17.67 -9.67 -12.18
CA ARG A 429 16.30 -10.18 -11.94
C ARG A 429 15.88 -11.21 -12.97
N ALA A 430 16.16 -10.97 -14.26
CA ALA A 430 15.84 -11.92 -15.32
C ALA A 430 16.58 -13.25 -15.14
N ARG A 431 17.87 -13.23 -14.74
CA ARG A 431 18.62 -14.45 -14.43
C ARG A 431 18.03 -15.20 -13.25
N MET A 432 17.76 -14.51 -12.14
CA MET A 432 17.18 -15.09 -10.92
C MET A 432 15.86 -15.81 -11.22
N VAL A 433 14.94 -15.15 -11.95
CA VAL A 433 13.64 -15.75 -12.24
C VAL A 433 13.71 -16.85 -13.30
N MET A 434 14.59 -16.76 -14.29
CA MET A 434 14.78 -17.84 -15.26
C MET A 434 15.42 -19.07 -14.61
N MET A 435 16.37 -18.87 -13.70
CA MET A 435 16.93 -19.96 -12.87
C MET A 435 15.82 -20.65 -12.08
N ALA A 436 14.96 -19.88 -11.41
CA ALA A 436 13.83 -20.44 -10.66
C ALA A 436 12.84 -21.18 -11.57
N TYR A 437 12.52 -20.63 -12.74
CA TYR A 437 11.66 -21.26 -13.74
C TYR A 437 12.21 -22.62 -14.20
N PHE A 438 13.47 -22.66 -14.63
CA PHE A 438 14.10 -23.90 -15.08
C PHE A 438 14.22 -24.92 -13.95
N PHE A 439 14.65 -24.49 -12.76
CA PHE A 439 14.74 -25.37 -11.61
C PHE A 439 13.37 -26.01 -11.29
N LEU A 440 12.30 -25.21 -11.19
CA LEU A 440 10.96 -25.71 -10.85
C LEU A 440 10.42 -26.67 -11.92
N THR A 441 10.62 -26.37 -13.20
CA THR A 441 10.14 -27.19 -14.32
C THR A 441 10.92 -28.51 -14.46
N ILE A 442 12.24 -28.46 -14.30
CA ILE A 442 13.11 -29.64 -14.29
C ILE A 442 12.79 -30.50 -13.07
N TRP A 443 12.65 -29.90 -11.89
CA TRP A 443 12.34 -30.61 -10.65
C TRP A 443 11.00 -31.37 -10.75
N LYS A 444 9.95 -30.72 -11.28
CA LYS A 444 8.66 -31.38 -11.50
C LYS A 444 8.76 -32.56 -12.48
N SER A 445 9.51 -32.37 -13.57
CA SER A 445 9.72 -33.41 -14.59
C SER A 445 10.50 -34.60 -14.04
N TYR A 446 11.53 -34.34 -13.23
CA TYR A 446 12.29 -35.37 -12.52
C TYR A 446 11.39 -36.21 -11.61
N ILE A 447 10.59 -35.58 -10.74
CA ILE A 447 9.69 -36.33 -9.84
C ILE A 447 8.66 -37.15 -10.63
N ARG A 448 8.15 -36.61 -11.74
CA ARG A 448 7.25 -37.37 -12.62
C ARG A 448 7.93 -38.59 -13.23
N SER A 449 9.17 -38.46 -13.69
CA SER A 449 9.94 -39.60 -14.23
C SER A 449 10.22 -40.66 -13.17
N VAL A 450 10.63 -40.26 -11.97
CA VAL A 450 10.86 -41.20 -10.85
C VAL A 450 9.57 -41.89 -10.42
N ALA A 451 8.45 -41.17 -10.39
CA ALA A 451 7.13 -41.72 -10.08
C ALA A 451 6.67 -42.76 -11.11
N LEU A 452 6.98 -42.58 -12.40
CA LEU A 452 6.68 -43.57 -13.44
C LEU A 452 7.45 -44.88 -13.21
N ASN A 453 8.72 -44.78 -12.79
CA ASN A 453 9.56 -45.94 -12.51
C ASN A 453 9.27 -46.58 -11.14
N ASN A 454 8.73 -45.82 -10.18
CA ASN A 454 8.52 -46.24 -8.80
C ASN A 454 7.14 -45.79 -8.26
N PRO A 455 6.02 -46.20 -8.88
CA PRO A 455 4.69 -45.65 -8.60
C PRO A 455 4.19 -45.93 -7.18
N ASN A 456 4.70 -47.00 -6.54
CA ASN A 456 4.32 -47.36 -5.17
C ASN A 456 5.00 -46.48 -4.10
N TYR A 457 6.09 -45.78 -4.45
CA TYR A 457 6.93 -45.06 -3.49
C TYR A 457 6.92 -43.55 -3.71
N VAL A 458 6.86 -43.10 -4.97
CA VAL A 458 6.99 -41.70 -5.34
C VAL A 458 5.76 -41.24 -6.13
N SER A 459 5.22 -40.09 -5.74
CA SER A 459 4.14 -39.42 -6.48
C SER A 459 4.32 -37.92 -6.43
N LEU A 460 3.79 -37.19 -7.43
CA LEU A 460 3.79 -35.72 -7.40
C LEU A 460 3.03 -35.16 -6.19
N GLU A 461 2.01 -35.86 -5.71
CA GLU A 461 1.20 -35.41 -4.57
C GLU A 461 1.94 -35.50 -3.24
N LYS A 462 2.85 -36.47 -3.10
CA LYS A 462 3.60 -36.71 -1.87
C LYS A 462 5.02 -36.14 -1.91
N ASN A 463 5.66 -36.08 -3.07
CA ASN A 463 7.10 -35.79 -3.20
C ASN A 463 7.45 -34.43 -3.82
N PHE A 464 6.43 -33.64 -4.18
CA PHE A 464 6.60 -32.35 -4.84
C PHE A 464 5.68 -31.30 -4.22
N LEU A 465 5.91 -30.03 -4.58
CA LEU A 465 5.06 -28.91 -4.19
C LEU A 465 3.59 -29.15 -4.53
N ALA A 466 2.71 -28.59 -3.70
CA ALA A 466 1.29 -28.51 -4.05
C ALA A 466 1.11 -27.78 -5.38
N THR A 467 0.16 -28.25 -6.20
CA THR A 467 -0.09 -27.71 -7.54
C THR A 467 -0.30 -26.19 -7.52
N GLN A 468 -1.00 -25.67 -6.50
CA GLN A 468 -1.22 -24.24 -6.34
C GLN A 468 0.10 -23.48 -6.10
N THR A 469 0.91 -23.91 -5.12
CA THR A 469 2.21 -23.29 -4.82
C THR A 469 3.12 -23.31 -6.04
N PHE A 470 3.22 -24.45 -6.75
CA PHE A 470 4.00 -24.55 -7.97
C PHE A 470 3.53 -23.56 -9.06
N ASN A 471 2.22 -23.49 -9.29
CA ASN A 471 1.66 -22.61 -10.31
C ASN A 471 1.89 -21.12 -9.99
N ILE A 472 1.83 -20.73 -8.72
CA ILE A 472 2.13 -19.35 -8.27
C ILE A 472 3.60 -19.02 -8.55
N LEU A 473 4.53 -19.90 -8.17
CA LEU A 473 5.97 -19.67 -8.36
C LEU A 473 6.36 -19.59 -9.85
N ILE A 474 5.82 -20.50 -10.69
CA ILE A 474 6.00 -20.43 -12.14
C ILE A 474 5.40 -19.14 -12.69
N SER A 475 4.20 -18.77 -12.25
CA SER A 475 3.54 -17.53 -12.69
C SER A 475 4.37 -16.30 -12.37
N LEU A 476 5.01 -16.22 -11.20
CA LEU A 476 5.91 -15.12 -10.85
C LEU A 476 7.08 -15.03 -11.83
N ALA A 477 7.74 -16.14 -12.12
CA ALA A 477 8.86 -16.12 -13.05
C ALA A 477 8.44 -15.68 -14.47
N GLU A 478 7.34 -16.22 -14.99
CA GLU A 478 6.76 -15.81 -16.27
C GLU A 478 6.43 -14.32 -16.31
N SER A 479 5.77 -13.83 -15.24
CA SER A 479 5.23 -12.48 -15.19
C SER A 479 6.33 -11.43 -15.12
N LEU A 480 7.42 -11.67 -14.39
CA LEU A 480 8.52 -10.70 -14.31
C LEU A 480 9.23 -10.53 -15.64
N ILE A 481 9.48 -11.63 -16.37
CA ILE A 481 10.06 -11.56 -17.71
C ILE A 481 9.15 -10.79 -18.67
N LEU A 482 7.85 -11.07 -18.65
CA LEU A 482 6.87 -10.36 -19.46
C LEU A 482 6.78 -8.88 -19.10
N LEU A 483 6.89 -8.51 -17.81
CA LEU A 483 6.96 -7.12 -17.37
C LEU A 483 8.23 -6.43 -17.91
N ILE A 484 9.40 -7.03 -17.75
CA ILE A 484 10.68 -6.47 -18.25
C ILE A 484 10.59 -6.20 -19.75
N VAL A 485 10.13 -7.19 -20.52
CA VAL A 485 10.00 -7.09 -21.97
C VAL A 485 8.94 -6.05 -22.37
N SER A 486 7.82 -5.99 -21.66
CA SER A 486 6.74 -5.02 -21.96
C SER A 486 7.16 -3.59 -21.65
N TYR A 487 7.84 -3.35 -20.52
CA TYR A 487 8.39 -2.04 -20.21
C TYR A 487 9.45 -1.60 -21.21
N ARG A 488 10.37 -2.49 -21.60
CA ARG A 488 11.38 -2.20 -22.63
C ARG A 488 10.77 -1.77 -23.96
N ASP A 489 9.68 -2.40 -24.38
CA ASP A 489 9.13 -2.22 -25.73
C ASP A 489 8.00 -1.19 -25.82
N TYR A 490 7.24 -0.98 -24.73
CA TYR A 490 6.08 -0.07 -24.71
C TYR A 490 6.26 1.15 -23.78
N TYR A 491 7.08 1.03 -22.74
CA TYR A 491 7.19 2.05 -21.68
C TYR A 491 8.66 2.37 -21.36
N ASN A 492 9.51 2.44 -22.38
CA ASN A 492 10.97 2.55 -22.24
C ASN A 492 11.45 3.82 -21.51
N SER A 493 10.62 4.85 -21.44
CA SER A 493 10.85 6.09 -20.70
C SER A 493 10.47 6.00 -19.22
N TYR A 494 9.85 4.90 -18.77
CA TYR A 494 9.37 4.71 -17.41
C TYR A 494 10.13 3.56 -16.72
N PRO A 495 10.57 3.75 -15.46
CA PRO A 495 11.25 2.69 -14.72
C PRO A 495 10.26 1.58 -14.35
N LEU A 496 10.70 0.33 -14.44
CA LEU A 496 9.99 -0.81 -13.88
C LEU A 496 10.38 -0.97 -12.40
N LEU A 497 9.40 -0.96 -11.50
CA LEU A 497 9.60 -1.20 -10.06
C LEU A 497 8.82 -2.46 -9.65
N PRO A 498 9.42 -3.67 -9.74
CA PRO A 498 8.68 -4.93 -9.63
C PRO A 498 7.86 -5.10 -8.35
N TRP A 499 8.33 -4.58 -7.22
CA TRP A 499 7.65 -4.64 -5.92
C TRP A 499 6.30 -3.88 -5.91
N LEU A 500 6.04 -2.97 -6.85
CA LEU A 500 4.75 -2.27 -6.94
C LEU A 500 3.66 -3.05 -7.68
N HIS A 501 4.02 -4.14 -8.38
CA HIS A 501 3.13 -4.89 -9.28
C HIS A 501 2.28 -5.96 -8.58
N GLY A 502 2.49 -6.22 -7.28
CA GLY A 502 1.69 -7.16 -6.48
C GLY A 502 0.37 -6.57 -5.95
N SER A 503 -0.18 -7.19 -4.90
CA SER A 503 -1.39 -6.72 -4.20
C SER A 503 -1.10 -5.94 -2.92
N GLU A 504 0.17 -5.64 -2.62
CA GLU A 504 0.59 -4.95 -1.39
C GLU A 504 -0.15 -3.63 -1.12
N GLY A 505 -0.48 -2.86 -2.17
CA GLY A 505 -1.24 -1.63 -2.02
C GLY A 505 -2.65 -1.85 -1.42
N CYS A 506 -3.28 -2.99 -1.71
CA CYS A 506 -4.54 -3.38 -1.08
C CYS A 506 -4.36 -3.72 0.39
N GLU A 507 -3.34 -4.52 0.72
CA GLU A 507 -3.03 -4.87 2.11
C GLU A 507 -2.73 -3.63 2.95
N HIS A 508 -1.98 -2.68 2.41
CA HIS A 508 -1.73 -1.38 3.04
C HIS A 508 -3.00 -0.57 3.26
N PHE A 509 -3.86 -0.48 2.24
CA PHE A 509 -5.14 0.22 2.35
C PHE A 509 -5.99 -0.39 3.48
N PHE A 510 -6.14 -1.71 3.51
CA PHE A 510 -6.88 -2.39 4.56
C PHE A 510 -6.23 -2.29 5.93
N GLY A 511 -4.90 -2.30 5.98
CA GLY A 511 -4.12 -2.05 7.18
C GLY A 511 -4.41 -0.68 7.80
N LEU A 512 -4.45 0.37 6.98
CA LEU A 512 -4.81 1.72 7.40
C LEU A 512 -6.27 1.80 7.86
N CYS A 513 -7.20 1.13 7.17
CA CYS A 513 -8.59 1.02 7.64
C CYS A 513 -8.66 0.38 9.04
N ARG A 514 -7.93 -0.72 9.27
CA ARG A 514 -7.91 -1.41 10.58
C ARG A 514 -7.28 -0.60 11.70
N GLN A 515 -6.34 0.28 11.39
CA GLN A 515 -5.81 1.24 12.37
C GLN A 515 -6.87 2.25 12.83
N ILE A 516 -7.79 2.64 11.95
CA ILE A 516 -8.90 3.54 12.28
C ILE A 516 -10.01 2.78 13.02
N ASN A 517 -10.40 1.62 12.50
CA ASN A 517 -11.38 0.72 13.11
C ASN A 517 -11.05 -0.73 12.73
N ASN A 518 -10.71 -1.57 13.70
CA ASN A 518 -10.27 -2.94 13.44
C ASN A 518 -11.37 -3.87 12.88
N ASP A 519 -12.63 -3.64 13.27
CA ASP A 519 -13.78 -4.48 12.88
C ASP A 519 -14.87 -3.62 12.22
N PHE A 520 -14.53 -3.11 11.02
CA PHE A 520 -15.34 -2.14 10.31
C PHE A 520 -16.46 -2.78 9.48
N THR A 521 -17.58 -2.06 9.37
CA THR A 521 -18.68 -2.38 8.46
C THR A 521 -18.42 -1.76 7.08
N PHE A 522 -19.19 -2.15 6.06
CA PHE A 522 -19.08 -1.52 4.74
C PHE A 522 -19.40 -0.02 4.78
N SER A 523 -20.35 0.40 5.62
CA SER A 523 -20.65 1.83 5.80
C SER A 523 -19.44 2.59 6.33
N ASP A 524 -18.75 2.03 7.33
CA ASP A 524 -17.53 2.64 7.88
C ASP A 524 -16.45 2.76 6.80
N LEU A 525 -16.30 1.74 5.95
CA LEU A 525 -15.33 1.73 4.86
C LEU A 525 -15.52 2.91 3.89
N LEU A 526 -16.77 3.20 3.49
CA LEU A 526 -17.07 4.35 2.62
C LEU A 526 -16.62 5.68 3.23
N TYR A 527 -16.77 5.84 4.55
CA TYR A 527 -16.31 7.04 5.26
C TYR A 527 -14.80 7.02 5.56
N MET A 528 -14.14 5.87 5.49
CA MET A 528 -12.71 5.72 5.71
C MET A 528 -11.89 5.99 4.44
N VAL A 529 -12.41 5.73 3.24
CA VAL A 529 -11.67 5.96 1.97
C VAL A 529 -10.98 7.33 1.90
N PRO A 530 -11.67 8.47 2.13
CA PRO A 530 -11.00 9.77 2.08
C PRO A 530 -9.96 9.91 3.18
N LYS A 531 -10.22 9.37 4.38
CA LYS A 531 -9.28 9.42 5.52
C LYS A 531 -7.99 8.66 5.19
N VAL A 532 -8.13 7.47 4.62
CA VAL A 532 -7.00 6.63 4.22
C VAL A 532 -6.17 7.33 3.14
N SER A 533 -6.80 7.98 2.16
CA SER A 533 -6.08 8.77 1.15
C SER A 533 -5.24 9.89 1.77
N TYR A 534 -5.80 10.68 2.70
CA TYR A 534 -5.03 11.70 3.43
C TYR A 534 -3.88 11.09 4.25
N MET A 535 -4.13 9.97 4.94
CA MET A 535 -3.10 9.27 5.70
C MET A 535 -1.98 8.78 4.78
N TYR A 536 -2.31 8.18 3.64
CA TYR A 536 -1.34 7.69 2.66
C TYR A 536 -0.45 8.81 2.13
N LYS A 537 -1.02 9.97 1.77
CA LYS A 537 -0.27 11.17 1.37
C LYS A 537 0.69 11.65 2.46
N ALA A 538 0.28 11.58 3.73
CA ALA A 538 1.14 11.96 4.85
C ALA A 538 2.26 10.94 5.16
N TYR A 539 2.01 9.64 4.94
CA TYR A 539 3.04 8.61 5.00
C TYR A 539 4.08 8.77 3.90
N MET A 540 3.65 9.03 2.65
CA MET A 540 4.54 9.21 1.50
C MET A 540 5.42 10.47 1.60
N THR A 541 4.98 11.50 2.32
CA THR A 541 5.79 12.70 2.59
C THR A 541 6.72 12.55 3.79
N GLY A 542 6.77 11.37 4.43
CA GLY A 542 7.65 11.06 5.56
C GLY A 542 7.23 11.67 6.90
N LYS A 543 6.19 12.52 6.93
CA LYS A 543 5.74 13.25 8.12
C LYS A 543 5.21 12.33 9.24
N LEU A 544 4.67 11.15 8.92
CA LEU A 544 4.19 10.18 9.91
C LEU A 544 5.19 9.09 10.31
N ASN A 545 6.18 8.79 9.46
CA ASN A 545 7.10 7.67 9.67
C ASN A 545 7.99 7.88 10.92
N GLU A 546 8.27 9.13 11.28
CA GLU A 546 9.04 9.47 12.48
C GLU A 546 8.29 9.16 13.78
N VAL A 547 6.95 9.22 13.78
CA VAL A 547 6.11 9.04 14.98
C VAL A 547 5.91 7.58 15.35
N ILE A 548 6.05 6.63 14.41
CA ILE A 548 5.79 5.20 14.65
C ILE A 548 7.06 4.41 14.99
N LYS A 549 8.24 5.04 14.86
CA LYS A 549 9.55 4.47 15.23
C LYS A 549 9.55 3.80 16.61
N ASP A 550 8.96 4.45 17.61
CA ASP A 550 9.06 4.03 19.02
C ASP A 550 8.16 2.85 19.41
N LYS A 551 7.21 2.42 18.56
CA LYS A 551 6.29 1.30 18.88
C LYS A 551 6.79 -0.09 18.49
N THR A 552 7.98 -0.18 17.89
CA THR A 552 8.50 -1.44 17.30
C THR A 552 9.19 -2.38 18.28
N SER A 553 9.30 -2.03 19.57
CA SER A 553 10.07 -2.82 20.55
C SER A 553 9.29 -3.91 21.30
N GLY A 554 8.00 -4.19 21.00
CA GLY A 554 7.32 -5.24 21.78
C GLY A 554 5.93 -5.75 21.45
N VAL A 555 5.22 -5.30 20.39
CA VAL A 555 3.83 -5.76 20.16
C VAL A 555 3.62 -6.30 18.75
N GLY A 556 3.67 -7.62 18.63
CA GLY A 556 3.30 -8.36 17.43
C GLY A 556 1.80 -8.21 17.15
N LYS A 557 1.47 -7.39 16.15
CA LYS A 557 0.24 -7.47 15.32
C LYS A 557 0.16 -6.41 14.21
N ASN A 558 1.08 -5.43 14.18
CA ASN A 558 1.13 -4.37 13.16
C ASN A 558 2.46 -4.29 12.39
N ASN A 559 3.27 -5.35 12.42
CA ASN A 559 4.64 -5.31 11.88
C ASN A 559 4.72 -5.28 10.34
N SER A 560 3.69 -5.72 9.61
CA SER A 560 3.72 -5.77 8.14
C SER A 560 3.68 -4.38 7.49
N ILE A 561 2.91 -3.44 8.04
CA ILE A 561 2.79 -2.08 7.48
C ILE A 561 4.07 -1.27 7.74
N LEU A 562 4.70 -1.45 8.90
CA LEU A 562 5.90 -0.69 9.24
C LEU A 562 7.14 -1.18 8.48
N PHE A 563 7.31 -2.49 8.31
CA PHE A 563 8.50 -3.04 7.65
C PHE A 563 8.56 -2.60 6.17
N ILE A 564 7.41 -2.54 5.48
CA ILE A 564 7.33 -2.16 4.06
C ILE A 564 7.42 -0.63 3.88
N LEU A 565 6.86 0.17 4.80
CA LEU A 565 7.02 1.64 4.78
C LEU A 565 8.44 2.09 5.16
N TYR A 566 9.17 1.30 5.96
CA TYR A 566 10.56 1.59 6.32
C TYR A 566 11.50 1.54 5.11
N GLU A 567 11.21 0.71 4.12
CA GLU A 567 12.01 0.59 2.90
C GLU A 567 11.72 1.66 1.84
N ILE A 568 10.72 2.54 2.03
CA ILE A 568 10.51 3.75 1.17
C ILE A 568 11.66 4.77 1.31
N LYS A 569 12.70 4.47 2.10
CA LYS A 569 13.97 5.18 2.04
C LYS A 569 14.79 4.75 0.81
N PHE A 570 14.68 5.59 -0.21
CA PHE A 570 15.55 5.77 -1.38
C PHE A 570 15.73 4.56 -2.30
#